data_AF-A0AA43HJH4-F1
#
_entry.id   AF-A0AA43HJH4-F1
#
_cell.length_a   1.000
_cell.length_b   1.000
_cell.length_c   1.000
_cell.angle_alpha   90.00
_cell.angle_beta   90.00
_cell.angle_gamma   90.00
#
_symmetry.space_group_name_H-M   'P 1'
#
loop_
_entity.id
_entity.type
_entity.pdbx_description
1 polymer ?
#
loop_
_entity_poly.entity_id
_entity_poly.type
_entity_poly.pdbx_seq_one_letter_code
_entity_poly.pdbx_strand_id
1 'polypeptide(L)'
;MRPIPTVRRPGRRPPQLPQQQRGVVLYVALIMLLLLALIGIAGMQVAGMQEKMASNYRAANRSFQNSEAVVRNAERAAEAILDRKDLPSGSLISSSSISYDCEDQFDAIAWAQKQTVASVPSVNVRRIDKCGGPGGNAIDEGLPDDQATGTYQITAFAADDPANPTSSSVVDTIFKL
;
A
#
# COMPACT_ATOMS: atom_id res chain seq x y z
N MET A 1 -59.92 100.17 28.78
CA MET A 1 -59.79 98.76 28.36
C MET A 1 -58.32 98.35 28.37
N ARG A 2 -57.94 97.28 29.09
CA ARG A 2 -56.59 96.68 29.04
C ARG A 2 -56.63 95.42 28.16
N PRO A 3 -55.69 95.19 27.22
CA PRO A 3 -55.63 93.94 26.49
C PRO A 3 -54.99 92.81 27.31
N ILE A 4 -55.47 91.59 27.06
CA ILE A 4 -55.16 90.32 27.74
C ILE A 4 -53.84 89.74 27.20
N PRO A 5 -52.96 89.14 28.03
CA PRO A 5 -51.72 88.53 27.57
C PRO A 5 -51.96 87.14 26.93
N THR A 6 -51.35 86.89 25.78
CA THR A 6 -51.36 85.58 25.11
C THR A 6 -50.27 84.66 25.66
N VAL A 7 -50.67 83.51 26.22
CA VAL A 7 -49.80 82.45 26.71
C VAL A 7 -49.26 81.61 25.54
N ARG A 8 -47.94 81.49 25.41
CA ARG A 8 -47.26 80.70 24.38
C ARG A 8 -47.00 79.27 24.88
N ARG A 9 -47.56 78.25 24.23
CA ARG A 9 -47.35 76.83 24.56
C ARG A 9 -45.98 76.33 24.06
N PRO A 10 -45.25 75.47 24.80
CA PRO A 10 -44.00 74.88 24.33
C PRO A 10 -44.27 73.74 23.34
N GLY A 11 -43.52 73.72 22.24
CA GLY A 11 -43.63 72.72 21.18
C GLY A 11 -43.09 71.34 21.58
N ARG A 12 -43.78 70.28 21.13
CA ARG A 12 -43.35 68.87 21.27
C ARG A 12 -42.10 68.62 20.41
N ARG A 13 -41.10 67.93 20.98
CA ARG A 13 -39.91 67.47 20.25
C ARG A 13 -40.26 66.30 19.33
N PRO A 14 -39.75 66.27 18.08
CA PRO A 14 -39.98 65.16 17.16
C PRO A 14 -39.20 63.91 17.58
N PRO A 15 -39.67 62.70 17.22
CA PRO A 15 -38.95 61.45 17.46
C PRO A 15 -37.63 61.43 16.66
N GLN A 16 -36.53 61.05 17.31
CA GLN A 16 -35.24 60.87 16.65
C GLN A 16 -35.28 59.62 15.77
N LEU A 17 -35.03 59.79 14.47
CA LEU A 17 -34.87 58.69 13.52
C LEU A 17 -33.62 57.87 13.90
N PRO A 18 -33.66 56.52 13.81
CA PRO A 18 -32.51 55.68 14.16
C PRO A 18 -31.30 56.02 13.28
N GLN A 19 -30.14 56.16 13.91
CA GLN A 19 -28.85 56.40 13.25
C GLN A 19 -28.57 55.30 12.21
N GLN A 20 -28.18 55.71 11.01
CA GLN A 20 -27.74 54.83 9.92
C GLN A 20 -26.53 53.99 10.39
N GLN A 21 -26.72 52.67 10.53
CA GLN A 21 -25.63 51.75 10.83
C GLN A 21 -24.64 51.75 9.65
N ARG A 22 -23.40 52.18 9.92
CA ARG A 22 -22.31 52.26 8.94
C ARG A 22 -21.82 50.86 8.58
N GLY A 23 -21.35 50.69 7.34
CA GLY A 23 -21.06 49.42 6.65
C GLY A 23 -19.90 48.55 7.18
N VAL A 24 -19.81 48.36 8.50
CA VAL A 24 -18.83 47.50 9.17
C VAL A 24 -19.16 46.00 8.97
N VAL A 25 -20.44 45.66 8.78
CA VAL A 25 -20.88 44.26 8.61
C VAL A 25 -20.23 43.59 7.40
N LEU A 26 -20.08 44.30 6.27
CA LEU A 26 -19.45 43.75 5.07
C LEU A 26 -17.97 43.39 5.31
N TYR A 27 -17.24 44.26 6.03
CA TYR A 27 -15.83 44.01 6.37
C TYR A 27 -15.67 42.80 7.27
N VAL A 28 -16.50 42.70 8.32
CA VAL A 28 -16.46 41.54 9.23
C VAL A 28 -16.82 40.26 8.50
N ALA A 29 -17.84 40.30 7.63
CA ALA A 29 -18.25 39.15 6.82
C ALA A 29 -17.12 38.69 5.88
N LEU A 30 -16.41 39.62 5.24
CA LEU A 30 -15.30 39.30 4.34
C LEU A 30 -14.11 38.71 5.10
N ILE A 31 -13.78 39.24 6.28
CA ILE A 31 -12.74 38.68 7.15
C ILE A 31 -13.13 37.24 7.55
N MET A 32 -14.37 37.02 7.97
CA MET A 32 -14.83 35.67 8.34
C MET A 32 -14.81 34.70 7.15
N LEU A 33 -15.25 35.13 5.96
CA LEU A 33 -15.16 34.31 4.74
C LEU A 33 -13.71 33.97 4.39
N LEU A 34 -12.79 34.94 4.50
CA LEU A 34 -11.37 34.70 4.27
C LEU A 34 -10.80 33.67 5.25
N LEU A 35 -11.13 33.79 6.54
CA LEU A 35 -10.69 32.83 7.56
C LEU A 35 -11.23 31.43 7.27
N LEU A 36 -12.52 31.29 6.95
CA LEU A 36 -13.12 30.01 6.60
C LEU A 36 -12.48 29.39 5.35
N ALA A 37 -12.18 30.20 4.34
CA ALA A 37 -11.49 29.75 3.14
C ALA A 37 -10.09 29.21 3.46
N LEU A 38 -9.31 29.92 4.28
CA LEU A 38 -7.97 29.47 4.68
C LEU A 38 -8.02 28.18 5.50
N ILE A 39 -8.97 28.06 6.42
CA ILE A 39 -9.18 26.82 7.19
C ILE A 39 -9.57 25.68 6.25
N GLY A 40 -10.45 25.95 5.27
CA GLY A 40 -10.84 24.97 4.26
C GLY A 40 -9.65 24.46 3.44
N ILE A 41 -8.78 25.35 2.97
CA ILE A 41 -7.57 24.99 2.22
C ILE A 41 -6.61 24.16 3.09
N ALA A 42 -6.38 24.56 4.34
CA ALA A 42 -5.53 23.79 5.26
C ALA A 42 -6.10 22.38 5.51
N GLY A 43 -7.42 22.26 5.68
CA GLY A 43 -8.09 20.97 5.83
C GLY A 43 -7.93 20.07 4.61
N MET A 44 -8.09 20.63 3.39
CA MET A 44 -7.88 19.88 2.14
C MET A 44 -6.44 19.40 1.98
N GLN A 45 -5.44 20.20 2.40
CA GLN A 45 -4.03 19.78 2.35
C GLN A 45 -3.77 18.57 3.25
N VAL A 46 -4.32 18.57 4.47
CA VAL A 46 -4.18 17.45 5.41
C VAL A 46 -4.89 16.20 4.86
N ALA A 47 -6.11 16.34 4.36
CA ALA A 47 -6.85 15.24 3.76
C ALA A 47 -6.10 14.64 2.56
N GLY A 48 -5.51 15.47 1.70
CA GLY A 48 -4.69 15.02 0.57
C GLY A 48 -3.43 14.27 1.00
N MET A 49 -2.77 14.67 2.10
CA MET A 49 -1.65 13.90 2.65
C MET A 49 -2.09 12.55 3.21
N GLN A 50 -3.23 12.51 3.91
CA GLN A 50 -3.80 11.27 4.43
C GLN A 50 -4.22 10.31 3.32
N GLU A 51 -4.78 10.81 2.22
CA GLU A 51 -5.12 10.01 1.05
C GLU A 51 -3.88 9.37 0.42
N LYS A 52 -2.81 10.16 0.19
CA LYS A 52 -1.54 9.64 -0.33
C LYS A 52 -0.92 8.59 0.60
N MET A 53 -0.97 8.83 1.91
CA MET A 53 -0.50 7.87 2.90
C MET A 53 -1.31 6.57 2.85
N ALA A 54 -2.64 6.66 2.85
CA ALA A 54 -3.53 5.51 2.75
C ALA A 54 -3.32 4.72 1.44
N SER A 55 -3.11 5.43 0.32
CA SER A 55 -2.79 4.81 -0.97
C SER A 55 -1.48 4.04 -0.92
N ASN A 56 -0.42 4.62 -0.36
CA ASN A 56 0.88 3.95 -0.24
C ASN A 56 0.80 2.70 0.65
N TYR A 57 0.13 2.79 1.80
CA TYR A 57 -0.09 1.63 2.67
C TYR A 57 -0.87 0.52 1.97
N ARG A 58 -1.90 0.88 1.20
CA ARG A 58 -2.68 -0.09 0.44
C ARG A 58 -1.86 -0.78 -0.65
N ALA A 59 -1.02 -0.03 -1.38
CA ALA A 59 -0.14 -0.57 -2.41
C ALA A 59 0.87 -1.57 -1.80
N ALA A 60 1.56 -1.18 -0.73
CA ALA A 60 2.52 -2.04 -0.05
C ALA A 60 1.88 -3.33 0.52
N ASN A 61 0.69 -3.22 1.11
CA ASN A 61 -0.02 -4.40 1.63
C ASN A 61 -0.49 -5.32 0.49
N ARG A 62 -0.93 -4.75 -0.63
CA ARG A 62 -1.33 -5.54 -1.81
C ARG A 62 -0.14 -6.25 -2.45
N SER A 63 1.00 -5.57 -2.61
CA SER A 63 2.19 -6.24 -3.15
C SER A 63 2.59 -7.42 -2.27
N PHE A 64 2.55 -7.25 -0.93
CA PHE A 64 2.88 -8.32 0.01
C PHE A 64 1.92 -9.51 -0.09
N GLN A 65 0.61 -9.26 -0.14
CA GLN A 65 -0.38 -10.31 -0.35
C GLN A 65 -0.18 -11.05 -1.68
N ASN A 66 0.19 -10.33 -2.73
CA ASN A 66 0.50 -10.94 -4.02
C ASN A 66 1.77 -11.79 -3.93
N SER A 67 2.82 -11.34 -3.23
CA SER A 67 4.03 -12.14 -2.99
C SER A 67 3.70 -13.40 -2.18
N GLU A 68 2.85 -13.31 -1.15
CA GLU A 68 2.39 -14.49 -0.40
C GLU A 68 1.62 -15.46 -1.31
N ALA A 69 0.73 -14.96 -2.17
CA ALA A 69 0.00 -15.81 -3.12
C ALA A 69 0.94 -16.56 -4.08
N VAL A 70 2.04 -15.93 -4.49
CA VAL A 70 3.11 -16.54 -5.29
C VAL A 70 3.85 -17.62 -4.49
N VAL A 71 4.22 -17.36 -3.23
CA VAL A 71 4.80 -18.37 -2.33
C VAL A 71 3.85 -19.57 -2.19
N ARG A 72 2.56 -19.34 -1.88
CA ARG A 72 1.55 -20.41 -1.75
C ARG A 72 1.34 -21.20 -3.04
N ASN A 73 1.52 -20.58 -4.20
CA ASN A 73 1.49 -21.27 -5.49
C ASN A 73 2.71 -22.20 -5.63
N ALA A 74 3.90 -21.68 -5.34
CA ALA A 74 5.15 -22.44 -5.41
C ALA A 74 5.20 -23.60 -4.39
N GLU A 75 4.70 -23.41 -3.16
CA GLU A 75 4.59 -24.47 -2.15
C GLU A 75 3.76 -25.65 -2.65
N ARG A 76 2.56 -25.37 -3.20
CA ARG A 76 1.66 -26.40 -3.76
C ARG A 76 2.27 -27.10 -4.97
N ALA A 77 2.97 -26.36 -5.81
CA ALA A 77 3.66 -26.93 -6.97
C ALA A 77 4.87 -27.78 -6.53
N ALA A 78 5.64 -27.36 -5.53
CA ALA A 78 6.75 -28.12 -4.97
C ALA A 78 6.29 -29.43 -4.32
N GLU A 79 5.18 -29.40 -3.58
CA GLU A 79 4.52 -30.60 -3.04
C GLU A 79 4.10 -31.56 -4.15
N ALA A 80 3.43 -31.06 -5.20
CA ALA A 80 3.05 -31.90 -6.34
C ALA A 80 4.27 -32.50 -7.07
N ILE A 81 5.36 -31.75 -7.20
CA ILE A 81 6.61 -32.23 -7.81
C ILE A 81 7.22 -33.36 -6.97
N LEU A 82 7.27 -33.21 -5.64
CA LEU A 82 7.78 -34.25 -4.74
C LEU A 82 6.94 -35.52 -4.81
N ASP A 83 5.62 -35.37 -4.79
CA ASP A 83 4.68 -36.47 -4.86
C ASP A 83 4.59 -37.12 -6.25
N ARG A 84 5.34 -36.59 -7.25
CA ARG A 84 5.27 -36.99 -8.66
C ARG A 84 3.84 -36.93 -9.22
N LYS A 85 3.07 -35.92 -8.79
CA LYS A 85 1.70 -35.63 -9.24
C LYS A 85 1.71 -34.56 -10.33
N ASP A 86 0.60 -34.47 -11.05
CA ASP A 86 0.37 -33.39 -12.00
C ASP A 86 0.40 -32.02 -11.29
N LEU A 87 1.03 -31.05 -11.94
CA LEU A 87 1.12 -29.69 -11.43
C LEU A 87 -0.26 -29.03 -11.39
N PRO A 88 -0.61 -28.32 -10.30
CA PRO A 88 -1.81 -27.49 -10.27
C PRO A 88 -1.85 -26.49 -11.44
N SER A 89 -3.04 -26.20 -11.95
CA SER A 89 -3.20 -25.18 -12.99
C SER A 89 -2.67 -23.82 -12.53
N GLY A 90 -1.87 -23.17 -13.37
CA GLY A 90 -1.24 -21.88 -13.04
C GLY A 90 -0.05 -22.00 -12.08
N SER A 91 0.57 -23.19 -11.97
CA SER A 91 1.84 -23.36 -11.27
C SER A 91 2.92 -22.48 -11.88
N LEU A 92 3.63 -21.74 -11.03
CA LEU A 92 4.71 -20.83 -11.43
C LEU A 92 6.08 -21.52 -11.54
N ILE A 93 6.16 -22.76 -11.08
CA ILE A 93 7.37 -23.58 -11.12
C ILE A 93 7.09 -24.96 -11.72
N SER A 94 8.16 -25.58 -12.20
CA SER A 94 8.20 -26.98 -12.63
C SER A 94 9.40 -27.68 -11.99
N SER A 95 9.56 -28.99 -12.20
CA SER A 95 10.67 -29.76 -11.64
C SER A 95 12.05 -29.21 -12.04
N SER A 96 12.20 -28.67 -13.24
CA SER A 96 13.45 -28.04 -13.70
C SER A 96 13.68 -26.62 -13.15
N SER A 97 12.69 -26.03 -12.49
CA SER A 97 12.78 -24.68 -11.90
C SER A 97 13.38 -24.70 -10.48
N ILE A 98 13.55 -25.88 -9.89
CA ILE A 98 14.05 -26.05 -8.53
C ILE A 98 15.57 -26.23 -8.61
N SER A 99 16.32 -25.32 -7.98
CA SER A 99 17.76 -25.46 -7.83
C SER A 99 18.10 -26.44 -6.71
N TYR A 100 19.07 -27.30 -6.97
CA TYR A 100 19.68 -28.21 -5.99
C TYR A 100 21.14 -27.84 -5.72
N ASP A 101 21.63 -26.77 -6.35
CA ASP A 101 22.95 -26.22 -6.07
C ASP A 101 22.93 -25.62 -4.67
N CYS A 102 23.94 -25.98 -3.88
CA CYS A 102 24.11 -25.56 -2.50
C CYS A 102 25.31 -24.61 -2.33
N GLU A 103 26.11 -24.48 -3.38
CA GLU A 103 27.26 -23.58 -3.46
C GLU A 103 26.87 -22.24 -4.08
N ASP A 104 25.67 -22.14 -4.66
CA ASP A 104 25.11 -20.87 -5.11
C ASP A 104 24.85 -19.95 -3.89
N GLN A 105 25.60 -18.85 -3.84
CA GLN A 105 25.40 -17.77 -2.87
C GLN A 105 24.16 -16.96 -3.30
N PHE A 106 22.99 -17.57 -3.17
CA PHE A 106 21.72 -16.93 -3.49
C PHE A 106 21.44 -15.79 -2.50
N ASP A 107 21.37 -14.57 -3.02
CA ASP A 107 20.95 -13.37 -2.29
C ASP A 107 19.58 -12.93 -2.80
N ALA A 108 18.56 -13.09 -1.96
CA ALA A 108 17.18 -12.73 -2.27
C ALA A 108 17.03 -11.25 -2.64
N ILE A 109 17.80 -10.34 -2.04
CA ILE A 109 17.74 -8.91 -2.31
C ILE A 109 18.37 -8.60 -3.67
N ALA A 110 19.57 -9.13 -3.93
CA ALA A 110 20.23 -8.94 -5.23
C ALA A 110 19.45 -9.59 -6.39
N TRP A 111 18.81 -10.74 -6.14
CA TRP A 111 17.91 -11.37 -7.11
C TRP A 111 16.66 -10.53 -7.36
N ALA A 112 16.06 -9.96 -6.31
CA ALA A 112 14.87 -9.13 -6.41
C ALA A 112 15.12 -7.82 -7.17
N GLN A 113 16.27 -7.19 -6.96
CA GLN A 113 16.65 -5.95 -7.67
C GLN A 113 16.79 -6.14 -9.18
N LYS A 114 16.96 -7.38 -9.66
CA LYS A 114 17.03 -7.72 -11.08
C LYS A 114 15.65 -7.95 -11.71
N GLN A 115 14.59 -8.01 -10.90
CA GLN A 115 13.23 -8.21 -11.42
C GLN A 115 12.71 -6.94 -12.08
N THR A 116 11.96 -7.11 -13.16
CA THR A 116 11.36 -6.02 -13.93
C THR A 116 9.84 -6.15 -13.92
N VAL A 117 9.13 -5.13 -14.39
CA VAL A 117 7.66 -5.18 -14.52
C VAL A 117 7.19 -6.35 -15.38
N ALA A 118 7.95 -6.67 -16.43
CA ALA A 118 7.64 -7.78 -17.34
C ALA A 118 7.82 -9.17 -16.70
N SER A 119 8.54 -9.26 -15.57
CA SER A 119 8.81 -10.52 -14.88
C SER A 119 7.94 -10.70 -13.63
N VAL A 120 6.89 -9.88 -13.42
CA VAL A 120 5.97 -10.06 -12.28
C VAL A 120 4.81 -11.01 -12.67
N PRO A 121 4.48 -12.03 -11.85
CA PRO A 121 5.21 -12.49 -10.68
C PRO A 121 6.44 -13.35 -11.04
N SER A 122 7.46 -13.32 -10.19
CA SER A 122 8.67 -14.14 -10.32
C SER A 122 8.90 -14.94 -9.05
N VAL A 123 9.44 -16.14 -9.18
CA VAL A 123 9.75 -17.00 -8.04
C VAL A 123 11.05 -17.76 -8.28
N ASN A 124 11.86 -17.86 -7.23
CA ASN A 124 13.03 -18.71 -7.17
C ASN A 124 12.79 -19.78 -6.09
N VAL A 125 13.10 -21.03 -6.41
CA VAL A 125 12.92 -22.15 -5.49
C VAL A 125 14.22 -22.95 -5.43
N ARG A 126 14.72 -23.15 -4.21
CA ARG A 126 15.90 -23.94 -3.92
C ARG A 126 15.53 -25.05 -2.95
N ARG A 127 16.02 -26.27 -3.20
CA ARG A 127 15.82 -27.38 -2.27
C ARG A 127 17.05 -27.55 -1.39
N ILE A 128 16.91 -27.16 -0.12
CA ILE A 128 18.03 -27.02 0.80
C ILE A 128 18.30 -28.26 1.66
N ASP A 129 17.38 -29.24 1.72
CA ASP A 129 17.63 -30.50 2.44
C ASP A 129 18.74 -31.35 1.80
N LYS A 130 19.04 -31.14 0.52
CA LYS A 130 20.12 -31.82 -0.19
C LYS A 130 21.51 -31.21 0.07
N CYS A 131 21.58 -30.10 0.81
CA CYS A 131 22.82 -29.37 1.08
C CYS A 131 23.62 -29.85 2.31
N GLY A 132 23.18 -30.92 3.00
CA GLY A 132 23.74 -31.34 4.30
C GLY A 132 24.74 -32.51 4.31
N GLY A 133 25.15 -33.04 3.14
CA GLY A 133 26.02 -34.22 3.04
C GLY A 133 27.53 -33.90 2.95
N PRO A 134 28.44 -34.85 3.28
CA PRO A 134 29.85 -34.68 3.00
C PRO A 134 30.06 -34.74 1.47
N GLY A 135 30.24 -33.56 0.87
CA GLY A 135 30.25 -33.35 -0.58
C GLY A 135 28.93 -32.71 -1.00
N GLY A 136 28.90 -31.37 -1.04
CA GLY A 136 27.72 -30.52 -1.31
C GLY A 136 27.05 -30.71 -2.67
N ASN A 137 27.51 -31.67 -3.46
CA ASN A 137 26.90 -32.14 -4.70
C ASN A 137 26.78 -33.66 -4.59
N ALA A 138 25.90 -34.18 -3.72
CA ALA A 138 25.49 -35.57 -3.85
C ALA A 138 24.60 -35.65 -5.10
N ILE A 139 25.26 -35.69 -6.27
CA ILE A 139 24.74 -36.24 -7.52
C ILE A 139 24.40 -37.70 -7.26
N ASP A 140 23.27 -37.89 -6.58
CA ASP A 140 22.49 -39.11 -6.69
C ASP A 140 21.63 -38.99 -7.96
N GLU A 141 22.31 -38.80 -9.10
CA GLU A 141 21.68 -38.88 -10.41
C GLU A 141 21.34 -40.35 -10.69
N GLY A 142 20.17 -40.78 -10.24
CA GLY A 142 19.57 -42.02 -10.72
C GLY A 142 18.86 -42.87 -9.69
N LEU A 143 19.03 -42.64 -8.39
CA LEU A 143 18.09 -43.23 -7.43
C LEU A 143 16.83 -42.36 -7.34
N PRO A 144 15.64 -42.97 -7.42
CA PRO A 144 14.42 -42.23 -7.15
C PRO A 144 14.54 -41.63 -5.75
N ASP A 145 14.43 -40.31 -5.64
CA ASP A 145 14.26 -39.64 -4.36
C ASP A 145 12.97 -40.19 -3.74
N ASP A 146 13.14 -41.18 -2.87
CA ASP A 146 12.11 -41.90 -2.13
C ASP A 146 11.76 -41.18 -0.82
N GLN A 147 12.36 -40.00 -0.62
CA GLN A 147 12.09 -39.15 0.52
C GLN A 147 10.73 -38.45 0.34
N ALA A 148 9.79 -38.82 1.22
CA ALA A 148 8.48 -38.20 1.35
C ALA A 148 8.53 -36.79 2.01
N THR A 149 9.72 -36.22 2.18
CA THR A 149 9.94 -34.93 2.84
C THR A 149 10.97 -34.11 2.07
N GLY A 150 10.80 -32.79 2.09
CA GLY A 150 11.69 -31.85 1.42
C GLY A 150 11.65 -30.49 2.10
N THR A 151 12.80 -29.82 2.17
CA THR A 151 12.90 -28.46 2.71
C THR A 151 13.30 -27.51 1.60
N TYR A 152 12.45 -26.54 1.32
CA TYR A 152 12.59 -25.57 0.25
C TYR A 152 12.83 -24.17 0.81
N GLN A 153 13.75 -23.44 0.20
CA GLN A 153 13.77 -21.99 0.28
C GLN A 153 13.01 -21.45 -0.93
N ILE A 154 11.97 -20.66 -0.70
CA ILE A 154 11.11 -20.08 -1.73
C ILE A 154 11.20 -18.57 -1.61
N THR A 155 11.74 -17.93 -2.64
CA THR A 155 11.82 -16.47 -2.74
C THR A 155 10.89 -15.99 -3.84
N ALA A 156 9.84 -15.26 -3.45
CA ALA A 156 8.82 -14.74 -4.35
C ALA A 156 8.93 -13.23 -4.50
N PHE A 157 8.81 -12.74 -5.73
CA PHE A 157 8.70 -11.32 -6.05
C PHE A 157 7.34 -11.04 -6.71
N ALA A 158 6.63 -10.05 -6.18
CA ALA A 158 5.39 -9.57 -6.76
C ALA A 158 5.21 -8.07 -6.57
N ALA A 159 4.35 -7.49 -7.39
CA ALA A 159 3.95 -6.09 -7.30
C ALA A 159 2.47 -5.95 -6.96
N ASP A 160 2.07 -4.76 -6.54
CA ASP A 160 0.68 -4.42 -6.23
C ASP A 160 -0.23 -4.48 -7.46
N ASP A 161 0.27 -4.04 -8.62
CA ASP A 161 -0.37 -4.15 -9.93
C ASP A 161 0.67 -4.65 -10.95
N PRO A 162 0.45 -5.80 -11.63
CA PRO A 162 1.40 -6.34 -12.58
C PRO A 162 1.51 -5.51 -13.88
N ALA A 163 0.49 -4.72 -14.23
CA ALA A 163 0.53 -3.88 -15.42
C ALA A 163 1.23 -2.54 -15.16
N ASN A 164 1.02 -1.96 -13.98
CA ASN A 164 1.55 -0.65 -13.60
C ASN A 164 1.97 -0.63 -12.12
N PRO A 165 3.10 -1.25 -11.77
CA PRO A 165 3.49 -1.43 -10.38
C PRO A 165 3.84 -0.09 -9.73
N THR A 166 3.23 0.18 -8.58
CA THR A 166 3.56 1.32 -7.72
C THR A 166 4.26 0.90 -6.44
N SER A 167 4.16 -0.38 -6.09
CA SER A 167 4.85 -1.02 -4.97
C SER A 167 5.20 -2.47 -5.30
N SER A 168 6.34 -2.94 -4.82
CA SER A 168 6.78 -4.32 -4.98
C SER A 168 7.35 -4.87 -3.69
N SER A 169 7.21 -6.17 -3.49
CA SER A 169 7.72 -6.88 -2.32
C SER A 169 8.36 -8.19 -2.69
N VAL A 170 9.29 -8.58 -1.82
CA VAL A 170 9.98 -9.86 -1.87
C VAL A 170 9.66 -10.58 -0.57
N VAL A 171 9.25 -11.83 -0.68
CA VAL A 171 9.03 -12.71 0.47
C VAL A 171 9.96 -13.91 0.29
N ASP A 172 10.83 -14.13 1.27
CA ASP A 172 11.68 -15.32 1.33
C ASP A 172 11.21 -16.19 2.50
N THR A 173 10.87 -17.45 2.22
CA THR A 173 10.37 -18.40 3.21
C THR A 173 11.10 -19.73 3.14
N ILE A 174 11.15 -20.41 4.28
CA ILE A 174 11.51 -21.82 4.34
C ILE A 174 10.23 -22.63 4.46
N PHE A 175 9.99 -23.51 3.50
CA PHE A 175 8.86 -24.42 3.45
C PHE A 175 9.34 -25.85 3.65
N LYS A 176 8.68 -26.59 4.54
CA LYS A 176 9.02 -27.99 4.83
C LYS A 176 7.80 -28.86 4.65
N LEU A 177 7.97 -29.94 3.90
CA LEU A 177 7.02 -31.04 3.71
C LEU A 177 7.37 -32.21 4.63
#